data_AF-A0A6G1JEL3-F1
#
_entry.id   AF-A0A6G1JEL3-F1
#
_cell.length_a   1.000
_cell.length_b   1.000
_cell.length_c   1.000
_cell.angle_alpha   90.00
_cell.angle_beta   90.00
_cell.angle_gamma   90.00
#
_symmetry.space_group_name_H-M   'P 1'
#
loop_
_entity.id
_entity.type
_entity.pdbx_description
1 polymer ?
#
loop_
_entity_poly.entity_id
_entity_poly.type
_entity_poly.pdbx_seq_one_letter_code
_entity_poly.pdbx_strand_id
1 'polypeptide(L)'
;MFVLTYVSCAFAALLAIVHSQTFSSTCCDIDPSTVSATDRTAACGVQRQSCDTLCGGDTEKNTCDSNTLDYECQCTVGIRPAVGDYSSTIPSFKCSWWKSQCITNAVNDLSAQQACQAVECAQ
;
A
#
# COMPACT_ATOMS: atom_id res chain seq x y z
N MET A 1 23.09 -35.17 40.55
CA MET A 1 24.55 -35.34 40.36
C MET A 1 24.93 -34.51 39.12
N PHE A 2 25.06 -33.20 39.28
CA PHE A 2 26.34 -32.47 39.22
C PHE A 2 27.23 -32.89 38.05
N VAL A 3 27.19 -32.10 36.96
CA VAL A 3 28.41 -31.79 36.20
C VAL A 3 28.41 -30.30 35.90
N LEU A 4 29.19 -29.58 36.71
CA LEU A 4 29.66 -28.22 36.47
C LEU A 4 30.95 -28.35 35.66
N THR A 5 30.96 -27.88 34.42
CA THR A 5 32.20 -27.55 33.69
C THR A 5 32.03 -26.18 33.04
N TYR A 6 32.78 -25.22 33.56
CA TYR A 6 32.92 -23.85 33.05
C TYR A 6 34.00 -23.77 31.95
N VAL A 7 33.90 -22.70 31.14
CA VAL A 7 34.89 -22.13 30.20
C VAL A 7 34.94 -22.84 28.84
N SER A 8 34.35 -22.28 27.77
CA SER A 8 34.80 -21.03 27.14
C SER A 8 33.70 -20.40 26.27
N CYS A 9 33.39 -19.12 26.50
CA CYS A 9 32.61 -18.28 25.57
C CYS A 9 33.48 -17.95 24.35
N ALA A 10 33.41 -18.77 23.30
CA ALA A 10 33.93 -18.39 22.00
C ALA A 10 33.17 -19.17 20.91
N PHE A 11 31.90 -18.82 20.70
CA PHE A 11 31.28 -19.00 19.40
C PHE A 11 30.78 -17.64 18.94
N ALA A 12 31.39 -17.20 17.84
CA ALA A 12 31.23 -15.90 17.24
C ALA A 12 29.75 -15.53 17.18
N ALA A 13 29.45 -14.34 17.68
CA ALA A 13 28.26 -13.62 17.30
C ALA A 13 28.33 -13.37 15.78
N LEU A 14 27.90 -14.34 14.97
CA LEU A 14 27.16 -13.99 13.78
C LEU A 14 25.84 -13.46 14.29
N LEU A 15 25.86 -12.16 14.62
CA LEU A 15 24.71 -11.33 14.32
C LEU A 15 24.49 -11.55 12.82
N ALA A 16 23.64 -12.52 12.48
CA ALA A 16 22.82 -12.38 11.31
C ALA A 16 22.05 -11.10 11.61
N ILE A 17 22.62 -9.97 11.18
CA ILE A 17 21.85 -8.77 10.95
C ILE A 17 20.92 -9.24 9.85
N VAL A 18 19.80 -9.86 10.24
CA VAL A 18 18.60 -9.82 9.43
C VAL A 18 18.39 -8.33 9.31
N HIS A 19 18.85 -7.77 8.20
CA HIS A 19 18.35 -6.49 7.76
C HIS A 19 16.91 -6.80 7.36
N SER A 20 16.06 -7.01 8.37
CA SER A 20 14.64 -6.78 8.26
C SER A 20 14.61 -5.31 7.92
N GLN A 21 14.60 -5.04 6.62
CA GLN A 21 14.02 -3.82 6.11
C GLN A 21 12.61 -3.88 6.65
N THR A 22 12.42 -3.33 7.84
CA THR A 22 11.11 -2.97 8.32
C THR A 22 10.59 -2.07 7.22
N PHE A 23 9.78 -2.63 6.31
CA PHE A 23 8.84 -1.85 5.54
C PHE A 23 7.89 -1.25 6.58
N SER A 24 8.36 -0.22 7.26
CA SER A 24 7.56 0.73 8.00
C SER A 24 6.95 1.71 7.01
N SER A 25 6.44 1.17 5.91
CA SER A 25 5.56 1.87 4.99
C SER A 25 4.19 1.64 5.56
N THR A 26 3.58 2.67 6.14
CA THR A 26 2.12 2.72 6.22
C THR A 26 1.61 2.34 4.84
N CYS A 27 1.06 1.13 4.67
CA CYS A 27 0.33 0.86 3.42
C CYS A 27 -0.71 1.99 3.31
N CYS A 28 -0.90 2.63 2.17
CA CYS A 28 -0.52 2.20 0.84
C CYS A 28 0.06 3.39 0.09
N ASP A 29 1.06 4.02 0.68
CA ASP A 29 1.70 5.16 0.05
C ASP A 29 2.69 4.69 -1.02
N ILE A 30 2.59 5.26 -2.22
CA ILE A 30 3.39 4.88 -3.39
C ILE A 30 3.97 6.14 -4.00
N ASP A 31 5.16 6.02 -4.59
CA ASP A 31 5.69 7.05 -5.47
C ASP A 31 4.95 6.96 -6.82
N PRO A 32 4.15 7.98 -7.21
CA PRO A 32 3.41 7.96 -8.47
C PRO A 32 4.33 7.81 -9.69
N SER A 33 5.58 8.27 -9.63
CA SER A 33 6.53 8.16 -10.74
C SER A 33 6.85 6.72 -11.12
N THR A 34 6.64 5.76 -10.20
CA THR A 34 6.81 4.32 -10.45
C THR A 34 5.70 3.74 -11.32
N VAL A 35 4.54 4.39 -11.36
CA VAL A 35 3.38 4.01 -12.18
C VAL A 35 3.50 4.65 -13.57
N SER A 36 3.03 4.00 -14.63
CA SER A 36 3.03 4.64 -15.96
C SER A 36 2.07 5.83 -16.02
N ALA A 37 2.38 6.86 -16.80
CA ALA A 37 1.49 8.03 -16.95
C ALA A 37 0.09 7.64 -17.47
N THR A 38 0.02 6.61 -18.33
CA THR A 38 -1.23 6.03 -18.84
C THR A 38 -2.05 5.43 -17.72
N ASP A 39 -1.44 4.61 -16.86
CA ASP A 39 -2.15 3.95 -15.75
C ASP A 39 -2.61 4.95 -14.70
N ARG A 40 -1.80 5.98 -14.38
CA ARG A 40 -2.22 7.06 -13.48
C ARG A 40 -3.43 7.83 -14.03
N THR A 41 -3.42 8.13 -15.32
CA THR A 41 -4.53 8.82 -15.99
C THR A 41 -5.78 7.96 -15.99
N ALA A 42 -5.65 6.65 -16.27
CA ALA A 42 -6.74 5.70 -16.21
C ALA A 42 -7.32 5.60 -14.79
N ALA A 43 -6.47 5.43 -13.76
CA ALA A 43 -6.88 5.38 -12.36
C ALA A 43 -7.64 6.63 -11.92
N CYS A 44 -7.17 7.82 -12.32
CA CYS A 44 -7.90 9.07 -12.08
C CYS A 44 -9.24 9.16 -12.83
N GLY A 45 -9.35 8.56 -14.02
CA GLY A 45 -10.64 8.42 -14.72
C GLY A 45 -11.61 7.57 -13.92
N VAL A 46 -11.16 6.41 -13.44
CA VAL A 46 -11.97 5.47 -12.66
C VAL A 46 -12.38 6.09 -11.32
N GLN A 47 -11.48 6.75 -10.59
CA GLN A 47 -11.79 7.47 -9.35
C GLN A 47 -12.93 8.47 -9.51
N ARG A 48 -12.91 9.25 -10.59
CA ARG A 48 -13.95 10.26 -10.83
C ARG A 48 -15.30 9.61 -11.11
N GLN A 49 -15.32 8.55 -11.91
CA GLN A 49 -16.54 7.76 -12.16
C GLN A 49 -17.09 7.14 -10.88
N SER A 50 -16.21 6.61 -10.02
CA SER A 50 -16.59 6.05 -8.73
C SER A 50 -17.17 7.13 -7.81
N CYS A 51 -16.57 8.33 -7.76
CA CYS A 51 -17.11 9.45 -7.00
C CYS A 51 -18.52 9.85 -7.45
N ASP A 52 -18.75 9.96 -8.77
CA ASP A 52 -20.08 10.27 -9.31
C ASP A 52 -21.08 9.18 -8.93
N THR A 53 -20.68 7.90 -8.99
CA THR A 53 -21.53 6.77 -8.59
C THR A 53 -21.88 6.82 -7.10
N LEU A 54 -20.89 7.09 -6.24
CA LEU A 54 -21.07 7.18 -4.78
C LEU A 54 -21.93 8.37 -4.36
N CYS A 55 -21.89 9.46 -5.12
CA CYS A 55 -22.71 10.65 -4.89
C CYS A 55 -24.05 10.63 -5.65
N GLY A 56 -24.38 9.54 -6.36
CA GLY A 56 -25.63 9.46 -7.15
C GLY A 56 -25.71 10.46 -8.31
N GLY A 57 -24.57 10.94 -8.78
CA GLY A 57 -24.45 11.93 -9.86
C GLY A 57 -24.29 13.39 -9.40
N ASP A 58 -24.46 13.70 -8.12
CA ASP A 58 -24.37 15.06 -7.58
C ASP A 58 -23.06 15.29 -6.79
N THR A 59 -22.00 15.66 -7.52
CA THR A 59 -20.68 15.96 -6.96
C THR A 59 -20.42 17.48 -6.89
N GLU A 60 -19.99 17.96 -5.72
CA GLU A 60 -19.49 19.33 -5.53
C GLU A 60 -18.02 19.42 -5.93
N LYS A 61 -17.24 18.39 -5.56
CA LYS A 61 -15.83 18.25 -5.94
C LYS A 61 -15.55 16.83 -6.38
N ASN A 62 -14.96 16.69 -7.55
CA ASN A 62 -14.57 15.41 -8.12
C ASN A 62 -13.25 15.57 -8.89
N THR A 63 -12.14 15.68 -8.16
CA THR A 63 -10.82 15.95 -8.72
C THR A 63 -9.87 14.78 -8.52
N CYS A 64 -8.90 14.66 -9.43
CA CYS A 64 -7.79 13.72 -9.31
C CYS A 64 -6.58 14.27 -10.08
N ASP A 65 -5.43 14.41 -9.41
CA ASP A 65 -4.16 14.80 -10.03
C ASP A 65 -3.38 13.54 -10.41
N SER A 66 -3.17 13.31 -11.70
CA SER A 66 -2.45 12.12 -12.19
C SER A 66 -0.94 12.18 -11.95
N ASN A 67 -0.38 13.30 -11.50
CA ASN A 67 1.03 13.41 -11.14
C ASN A 67 1.28 13.00 -9.68
N THR A 68 0.36 13.33 -8.78
CA THR A 68 0.49 13.03 -7.34
C THR A 68 -0.38 11.86 -6.88
N LEU A 69 -1.39 11.49 -7.67
CA LEU A 69 -2.48 10.59 -7.26
C LEU A 69 -3.24 11.12 -6.05
N ASP A 70 -3.28 12.44 -5.87
CA ASP A 70 -4.20 13.08 -4.92
C ASP A 70 -5.59 13.20 -5.55
N TYR A 71 -6.62 13.04 -4.73
CA TYR A 71 -8.00 13.11 -5.18
C TYR A 71 -8.88 13.82 -4.15
N GLU A 72 -9.97 14.41 -4.63
CA GLU A 72 -11.03 14.95 -3.79
C GLU A 72 -12.38 14.48 -4.33
N CYS A 73 -13.19 13.89 -3.46
CA CYS A 73 -14.55 13.47 -3.75
C CYS A 73 -15.47 14.04 -2.66
N GLN A 74 -16.37 14.93 -3.03
CA GLN A 74 -17.34 15.57 -2.14
C GLN A 74 -18.68 15.66 -2.87
N CYS A 75 -19.74 15.14 -2.27
CA CYS A 75 -21.09 15.24 -2.79
C CYS A 75 -21.73 16.59 -2.41
N THR A 76 -22.65 17.11 -3.22
CA THR A 76 -23.34 18.40 -3.00
C THR A 76 -24.08 18.51 -1.67
N VAL A 77 -24.53 17.37 -1.12
CA VAL A 77 -25.16 17.28 0.20
C VAL A 77 -24.17 17.41 1.38
N GLY A 78 -22.89 17.72 1.11
CA GLY A 78 -21.82 17.82 2.10
C GLY A 78 -21.29 16.48 2.59
N ILE A 79 -21.69 15.38 1.95
CA ILE A 79 -21.22 14.03 2.28
C ILE A 79 -19.87 13.80 1.59
N ARG A 80 -18.89 13.33 2.36
CA ARG A 80 -17.60 12.87 1.84
C ARG A 80 -17.57 11.35 1.93
N PRO A 81 -17.85 10.61 0.83
CA PRO A 81 -17.86 9.16 0.89
C PRO A 81 -16.48 8.63 1.26
N ALA A 82 -16.43 7.56 2.05
CA ALA A 82 -15.20 6.89 2.44
C ALA A 82 -14.65 6.09 1.25
N VAL A 83 -14.12 6.77 0.24
CA VAL A 83 -13.65 6.14 -1.01
C VAL A 83 -12.54 5.10 -0.80
N GLY A 84 -11.88 5.12 0.37
CA GLY A 84 -10.92 4.10 0.78
C GLY A 84 -11.51 2.70 0.92
N ASP A 85 -12.82 2.59 1.17
CA ASP A 85 -13.53 1.33 1.40
C ASP A 85 -14.08 0.70 0.11
N TYR A 86 -13.95 1.41 -1.02
CA TYR A 86 -14.48 0.98 -2.31
C TYR A 86 -13.35 0.61 -3.27
N SER A 87 -13.57 -0.42 -4.07
CA SER A 87 -12.72 -0.68 -5.22
C SER A 87 -12.92 0.34 -6.32
N SER A 88 -12.04 0.32 -7.31
CA SER A 88 -12.08 1.26 -8.41
C SER A 88 -11.89 2.71 -7.94
N THR A 89 -11.09 2.90 -6.90
CA THR A 89 -10.71 4.19 -6.34
C THR A 89 -9.19 4.34 -6.30
N ILE A 90 -8.69 5.57 -6.20
CA ILE A 90 -7.25 5.81 -6.04
C ILE A 90 -6.67 5.05 -4.83
N PRO A 91 -7.31 5.02 -3.65
CA PRO A 91 -6.84 4.18 -2.55
C PRO A 91 -6.68 2.70 -2.91
N SER A 92 -7.67 2.09 -3.56
CA SER A 92 -7.60 0.68 -3.99
C SER A 92 -6.48 0.45 -5.02
N PHE A 93 -6.27 1.41 -5.91
CA PHE A 93 -5.19 1.39 -6.90
C PHE A 93 -3.82 1.49 -6.23
N LYS A 94 -3.62 2.47 -5.34
CA LYS A 94 -2.38 2.65 -4.59
C LYS A 94 -2.05 1.41 -3.75
N CYS A 95 -3.04 0.79 -3.11
CA CYS A 95 -2.89 -0.46 -2.38
C CYS A 95 -2.42 -1.62 -3.26
N SER A 96 -3.08 -1.82 -4.40
CA SER A 96 -2.74 -2.90 -5.34
C SER A 96 -1.33 -2.71 -5.91
N TRP A 97 -0.97 -1.47 -6.27
CA TRP A 97 0.36 -1.15 -6.76
C TRP A 97 1.43 -1.37 -5.69
N TRP A 98 1.20 -0.84 -4.48
CA TRP A 98 2.08 -1.02 -3.34
C TRP A 98 2.34 -2.50 -3.07
N LYS A 99 1.28 -3.32 -3.07
CA LYS A 99 1.36 -4.77 -2.85
C LYS A 99 2.23 -5.45 -3.91
N SER A 100 2.08 -5.07 -5.19
CA SER A 100 2.92 -5.58 -6.27
C SER A 100 4.39 -5.21 -6.09
N GLN A 101 4.70 -3.97 -5.68
CA GLN A 101 6.06 -3.52 -5.43
C GLN A 101 6.67 -4.21 -4.21
N CYS A 102 5.88 -4.36 -3.14
CA CYS A 102 6.28 -5.08 -1.92
C CYS A 102 6.71 -6.52 -2.25
N ILE A 103 5.92 -7.25 -3.03
CA ILE A 103 6.24 -8.63 -3.44
C ILE A 103 7.48 -8.66 -4.35
N THR A 104 7.58 -7.76 -5.33
CA THR A 104 8.72 -7.70 -6.26
C THR A 104 10.05 -7.41 -5.54
N ASN A 105 10.01 -6.63 -4.46
CA ASN A 105 11.19 -6.33 -3.66
C ASN A 105 11.54 -7.48 -2.68
N ALA A 106 10.62 -8.41 -2.43
CA ALA A 106 10.77 -9.52 -1.50
C ALA A 106 11.10 -10.87 -2.20
N VAL A 107 11.67 -10.86 -3.41
CA VAL A 107 11.84 -12.05 -4.28
C VAL A 107 12.55 -13.26 -3.64
N ASN A 108 13.29 -13.09 -2.55
CA ASN A 108 13.97 -14.19 -1.83
C ASN A 108 13.59 -14.28 -0.34
N ASP A 109 12.51 -13.63 0.08
CA ASP A 109 12.02 -13.65 1.46
C ASP A 109 10.54 -14.03 1.49
N LEU A 110 10.27 -15.31 1.76
CA LEU A 110 8.92 -15.84 1.84
C LEU A 110 8.09 -15.18 2.95
N SER A 111 8.71 -14.82 4.07
CA SER A 111 8.00 -14.20 5.20
C SER A 111 7.59 -12.77 4.85
N ALA A 112 8.48 -12.03 4.17
CA ALA A 112 8.17 -10.70 3.66
C ALA A 112 7.08 -10.75 2.57
N GLN A 113 7.12 -11.72 1.65
CA GLN A 113 6.06 -11.91 0.66
C GLN A 113 4.70 -12.19 1.31
N GLN A 114 4.67 -13.04 2.34
CA GLN A 114 3.45 -13.31 3.11
C GLN A 114 2.92 -12.05 3.82
N ALA A 115 3.79 -11.22 4.38
CA ALA A 115 3.41 -9.94 4.98
C ALA A 115 2.80 -8.98 3.93
N CYS A 116 3.40 -8.88 2.74
CA CYS A 116 2.83 -8.10 1.63
C CYS A 116 1.45 -8.65 1.22
N GLN A 117 1.29 -9.97 1.17
CA GLN A 117 0.05 -10.63 0.78
C GLN A 117 -1.09 -10.45 1.79
N ALA A 118 -0.76 -10.35 3.08
CA ALA A 118 -1.72 -10.14 4.16
C ALA A 118 -2.35 -8.73 4.16
N VAL A 119 -1.82 -7.79 3.39
CA VAL A 119 -2.44 -6.48 3.20
C VAL A 119 -3.74 -6.62 2.41
N GLU A 120 -4.85 -6.22 3.02
CA GLU A 120 -6.17 -6.17 2.39
C GLU A 120 -6.36 -4.83 1.67
N CYS A 121 -6.71 -4.90 0.39
CA CYS A 121 -7.10 -3.74 -0.42
C CYS A 121 -8.61 -3.81 -0.66
N ALA A 122 -9.29 -2.67 -0.78
CA ALA A 122 -10.69 -2.65 -1.20
C ALA A 122 -10.85 -3.33 -2.58
N GLN A 123 -11.77 -4.29 -2.68
CA GLN A 123 -12.02 -5.17 -3.83
C GLN A 123 -13.37 -4.92 -4.47
#